data_AF-X0XDB0-F1
#
_entry.id   AF-X0XDB0-F1
#
_cell.length_a   1.000
_cell.length_b   1.000
_cell.length_c   1.000
_cell.angle_alpha   90.00
_cell.angle_beta   90.00
_cell.angle_gamma   90.00
#
_symmetry.space_group_name_H-M   'P 1'
#
loop_
_entity.id
_entity.type
_entity.pdbx_description
1 polymer ?
#
loop_
_entity_poly.entity_id
_entity_poly.type
_entity_poly.pdbx_seq_one_letter_code
_entity_poly.pdbx_strand_id
1 'polypeptide(L)'
;KFFIDKYSFDYALKKLNAFIIDYLHYIDETGRVEEINRDFNKLEQQFNNDTNYHSYVHIGKGNLNISQEIQFNKKYISYIYKAFDLSFLMSNYLQKSLNLTSREIIKNIQFVNYDGFFQNLSHYRDEMSNNLSNLKYENLYEHFKKILGYYYTYRYLIIKEYQNDISSLLKLIYQYIIDDKIIRNIIRIKENAELTPTFKQDIRKDFVVLRNAFNKIYYLCNYSLSMKNILPKNKSDILVDNTLI
;
A
#
# COMPACT_ATOMS: atom_id res chain seq x y z
N LYS A 1 8.40 15.78 -1.00
CA LYS A 1 8.20 14.79 -2.09
C LYS A 1 8.84 13.48 -1.64
N PHE A 2 8.06 12.44 -1.32
CA PHE A 2 8.62 11.12 -1.02
C PHE A 2 9.03 10.45 -2.32
N PHE A 3 10.32 10.52 -2.65
CA PHE A 3 10.88 9.86 -3.81
C PHE A 3 11.03 8.37 -3.49
N ILE A 4 10.53 7.52 -4.38
CA ILE A 4 10.85 6.10 -4.33
C ILE A 4 11.50 5.76 -5.67
N ASP A 5 12.82 5.79 -5.62
CA ASP A 5 13.78 5.38 -6.64
C ASP A 5 14.17 3.90 -6.47
N LYS A 6 15.04 3.38 -7.33
CA LYS A 6 15.62 2.03 -7.19
C LYS A 6 16.15 1.79 -5.78
N TYR A 7 16.83 2.79 -5.21
CA TYR A 7 17.41 2.69 -3.88
C TYR A 7 16.35 2.36 -2.82
N SER A 8 15.18 2.97 -2.92
CA SER A 8 14.08 2.77 -1.98
C SER A 8 13.43 1.38 -2.08
N PHE A 9 13.30 0.79 -3.27
CA PHE A 9 12.82 -0.59 -3.40
C PHE A 9 13.90 -1.63 -3.09
N ASP A 10 15.15 -1.42 -3.51
CA ASP A 10 16.30 -2.23 -3.07
C ASP A 10 16.40 -2.24 -1.54
N TYR A 11 16.21 -1.08 -0.91
CA TYR A 11 16.18 -0.96 0.54
C TYR A 11 15.03 -1.74 1.15
N ALA A 12 13.83 -1.69 0.56
CA ALA A 12 12.69 -2.50 1.00
C ALA A 12 12.96 -4.01 0.89
N LEU A 13 13.55 -4.48 -0.21
CA LEU A 13 13.97 -5.88 -0.36
C LEU A 13 15.06 -6.26 0.65
N LYS A 14 16.05 -5.40 0.90
CA LYS A 14 17.09 -5.63 1.91
C LYS A 14 16.51 -5.70 3.32
N LYS A 15 15.54 -4.84 3.65
CA LYS A 15 14.82 -4.87 4.93
C LYS A 15 13.97 -6.13 5.07
N LEU A 16 13.31 -6.55 4.01
CA LEU A 16 12.57 -7.82 3.98
C LEU A 16 13.50 -9.01 4.14
N ASN A 17 14.65 -9.03 3.47
CA ASN A 17 15.65 -10.08 3.61
C ASN A 17 16.20 -10.16 5.04
N ALA A 18 16.57 -9.01 5.63
CA ALA A 18 17.02 -8.95 7.01
C ALA A 18 15.95 -9.48 7.97
N PHE A 19 14.69 -9.04 7.80
CA PHE A 19 13.56 -9.56 8.56
C PHE A 19 13.38 -11.07 8.38
N ILE A 20 13.54 -11.60 7.17
CA ILE A 20 13.49 -13.04 6.93
C ILE A 20 14.59 -13.74 7.72
N ILE A 21 15.85 -13.36 7.53
CA ILE A 21 17.00 -13.98 8.20
C ILE A 21 16.87 -13.94 9.72
N ASP A 22 16.45 -12.81 10.27
CA ASP A 22 16.38 -12.58 11.72
C ASP A 22 15.26 -13.38 12.40
N TYR A 23 14.23 -13.81 11.66
CA TYR A 23 13.05 -14.41 12.28
C TYR A 23 12.64 -15.77 11.73
N LEU A 24 13.11 -16.18 10.55
CA LEU A 24 12.64 -17.39 9.87
C LEU A 24 12.83 -18.68 10.70
N HIS A 25 13.88 -18.75 11.52
CA HIS A 25 14.15 -19.89 12.40
C HIS A 25 13.16 -20.03 13.57
N TYR A 26 12.32 -19.02 13.83
CA TYR A 26 11.23 -19.12 14.80
C TYR A 26 9.96 -19.73 14.22
N ILE A 27 9.94 -20.10 12.93
CA ILE A 27 8.79 -20.77 12.31
C ILE A 27 8.96 -22.28 12.46
N ASP A 28 8.03 -22.92 13.18
CA ASP A 28 8.14 -24.34 13.55
C ASP A 28 7.87 -25.29 12.36
N GLU A 29 7.17 -24.81 11.33
CA GLU A 29 6.79 -25.60 10.16
C GLU A 29 7.83 -25.47 9.02
N THR A 30 8.68 -26.48 8.82
CA THR A 30 9.74 -26.48 7.78
C THR A 30 9.20 -26.19 6.37
N GLY A 31 8.02 -26.74 6.01
CA GLY A 31 7.40 -26.48 4.70
C GLY A 31 7.03 -25.00 4.49
N ARG A 32 6.73 -24.26 5.56
CA ARG A 32 6.43 -22.81 5.49
C ARG A 32 7.71 -21.99 5.35
N VAL A 33 8.79 -22.43 5.98
CA VAL A 33 10.12 -21.84 5.83
C VAL A 33 10.57 -21.91 4.37
N GLU A 34 10.43 -23.09 3.75
CA GLU A 34 10.75 -23.29 2.33
C GLU A 34 9.86 -22.45 1.41
N GLU A 35 8.56 -22.36 1.71
CA GLU A 35 7.60 -21.53 0.97
C GLU A 35 8.03 -20.05 0.97
N ILE A 36 8.35 -19.48 2.14
CA ILE A 36 8.80 -18.09 2.27
C ILE A 36 10.10 -17.86 1.49
N ASN A 37 11.11 -18.71 1.69
CA ASN A 37 12.40 -18.57 1.01
C ASN A 37 12.26 -18.63 -0.50
N ARG A 38 11.46 -19.57 -1.00
CA ARG A 38 11.20 -19.70 -2.43
C ARG A 38 10.52 -18.45 -2.98
N ASP A 39 9.51 -17.92 -2.29
CA ASP A 39 8.74 -16.79 -2.79
C ASP A 39 9.53 -15.48 -2.67
N PHE A 40 10.40 -15.34 -1.65
CA PHE A 40 11.41 -14.29 -1.56
C PHE A 40 12.39 -14.34 -2.74
N ASN A 41 13.02 -15.50 -2.97
CA ASN A 41 13.99 -15.68 -4.06
C ASN A 41 13.36 -15.39 -5.43
N LYS A 42 12.10 -15.82 -5.65
CA LYS A 42 11.35 -15.48 -6.87
C LYS A 42 11.16 -13.98 -7.01
N LEU A 43 10.77 -13.27 -5.94
CA LEU A 43 10.58 -11.82 -5.97
C LEU A 43 11.90 -11.09 -6.28
N GLU A 44 12.98 -11.49 -5.62
CA GLU A 44 14.32 -10.92 -5.84
C GLU A 44 14.80 -11.17 -7.29
N GLN A 45 14.66 -12.40 -7.80
CA GLN A 45 15.01 -12.72 -9.19
C GLN A 45 14.17 -11.94 -10.19
N GLN A 46 12.86 -11.83 -9.97
CA GLN A 46 11.97 -11.03 -10.82
C GLN A 46 12.44 -9.57 -10.88
N PHE A 47 12.75 -8.99 -9.72
CA PHE A 47 13.25 -7.63 -9.64
C PHE A 47 14.61 -7.47 -10.33
N ASN A 48 15.58 -8.34 -10.03
CA ASN A 48 16.92 -8.26 -10.60
C ASN A 48 16.93 -8.43 -12.13
N ASN A 49 16.04 -9.25 -12.67
CA ASN A 49 15.94 -9.51 -14.11
C ASN A 49 15.06 -8.50 -14.86
N ASP A 50 14.41 -7.54 -14.19
CA ASP A 50 13.53 -6.56 -14.83
C ASP A 50 14.31 -5.40 -15.46
N THR A 51 14.90 -5.66 -16.63
CA THR A 51 15.70 -4.70 -17.40
C THR A 51 14.96 -3.40 -17.70
N ASN A 52 13.66 -3.46 -17.98
CA ASN A 52 12.83 -2.29 -18.25
C ASN A 52 12.68 -1.40 -17.01
N TYR A 53 12.42 -2.00 -15.85
CA TYR A 53 12.35 -1.25 -14.60
C TYR A 53 13.68 -0.54 -14.30
N HIS A 54 14.79 -1.27 -14.40
CA HIS A 54 16.12 -0.71 -14.18
C HIS A 54 16.43 0.42 -15.15
N SER A 55 16.09 0.26 -16.43
CA SER A 55 16.23 1.31 -17.44
C SER A 55 15.44 2.57 -17.06
N TYR A 56 14.17 2.44 -16.64
CA TYR A 56 13.35 3.59 -16.23
C TYR A 56 13.91 4.33 -15.01
N VAL A 57 14.44 3.59 -14.03
CA VAL A 57 15.13 4.19 -12.88
C VAL A 57 16.34 4.98 -13.37
N HIS A 58 17.18 4.40 -14.23
CA HIS A 58 18.40 5.04 -14.72
C HIS A 58 18.12 6.33 -15.49
N ILE A 59 17.04 6.37 -16.28
CA ILE A 59 16.60 7.58 -16.99
C ILE A 59 16.11 8.67 -16.02
N GLY A 60 15.47 8.25 -14.92
CA GLY A 60 14.88 9.12 -13.92
C GLY A 60 13.48 9.61 -14.31
N LYS A 61 12.53 9.60 -13.37
CA LYS A 61 11.10 9.91 -13.62
C LYS A 61 10.86 11.27 -14.29
N GLY A 62 11.76 12.25 -14.08
CA GLY A 62 11.67 13.57 -14.73
C GLY A 62 11.93 13.58 -16.23
N ASN A 63 12.56 12.52 -16.75
CA ASN A 63 12.91 12.36 -18.16
C ASN A 63 12.13 11.21 -18.84
N LEU A 64 11.25 10.53 -18.10
CA LEU A 64 10.35 9.54 -18.67
C LEU A 64 9.20 10.23 -19.40
N ASN A 65 8.82 9.73 -20.57
CA ASN A 65 7.54 10.10 -21.16
C ASN A 65 6.36 9.52 -20.36
N ILE A 66 5.14 9.99 -20.63
CA ILE A 66 3.92 9.60 -19.89
C ILE A 66 3.73 8.08 -19.87
N SER A 67 3.92 7.41 -21.00
CA SER A 67 3.78 5.96 -21.11
C SER A 67 4.80 5.22 -20.24
N GLN A 68 6.07 5.63 -20.31
CA GLN A 68 7.15 5.08 -19.49
C GLN A 68 6.92 5.33 -17.99
N GLU A 69 6.43 6.51 -17.61
CA GLU A 69 6.09 6.85 -16.22
C GLU A 69 5.02 5.88 -15.67
N ILE A 70 4.00 5.58 -16.48
CA ILE A 70 2.91 4.68 -16.09
C ILE A 70 3.40 3.23 -16.01
N GLN A 71 4.21 2.77 -16.97
CA GLN A 71 4.79 1.42 -16.92
C GLN A 71 5.73 1.25 -15.72
N PHE A 72 6.52 2.27 -15.40
CA PHE A 72 7.34 2.33 -14.20
C PHE A 72 6.47 2.19 -12.94
N ASN A 73 5.42 3.02 -12.80
CA ASN A 73 4.52 2.97 -11.65
C ASN A 73 3.81 1.61 -11.52
N LYS A 74 3.39 0.99 -12.63
CA LYS A 74 2.78 -0.35 -12.65
C LYS A 74 3.73 -1.41 -12.09
N LYS A 75 4.96 -1.47 -12.60
CA LYS A 75 5.99 -2.42 -12.13
C LYS A 75 6.30 -2.20 -10.66
N TYR A 76 6.52 -0.95 -10.29
CA TYR A 76 6.80 -0.56 -8.92
C TYR A 76 5.72 -1.00 -7.93
N ILE A 77 4.45 -0.71 -8.22
CA ILE A 77 3.34 -1.10 -7.35
C ILE A 77 3.22 -2.62 -7.24
N SER A 78 3.40 -3.34 -8.35
CA SER A 78 3.43 -4.81 -8.34
C SER A 78 4.51 -5.33 -7.38
N TYR A 79 5.70 -4.75 -7.42
CA TYR A 79 6.81 -5.16 -6.55
C TYR A 79 6.53 -4.87 -5.07
N ILE A 80 6.04 -3.67 -4.75
CA ILE A 80 5.68 -3.31 -3.37
C ILE A 80 4.58 -4.21 -2.82
N TYR A 81 3.53 -4.45 -3.61
CA TYR A 81 2.41 -5.28 -3.19
C TYR A 81 2.88 -6.69 -2.83
N LYS A 82 3.73 -7.30 -3.68
CA LYS A 82 4.33 -8.63 -3.41
C LYS A 82 5.22 -8.64 -2.16
N ALA A 83 6.06 -7.62 -1.98
CA ALA A 83 6.94 -7.52 -0.81
C ALA A 83 6.13 -7.42 0.50
N PHE A 84 5.07 -6.61 0.49
CA PHE A 84 4.18 -6.46 1.63
C PHE A 84 3.37 -7.72 1.93
N ASP A 85 2.89 -8.43 0.91
CA ASP A 85 2.20 -9.71 1.10
C ASP A 85 3.13 -10.77 1.69
N LEU A 86 4.37 -10.86 1.22
CA LEU A 86 5.34 -11.82 1.75
C LEU A 86 5.72 -11.49 3.20
N SER A 87 5.97 -10.21 3.51
CA SER A 87 6.21 -9.75 4.88
C SER A 87 5.05 -10.13 5.81
N PHE A 88 3.81 -9.96 5.35
CA PHE A 88 2.62 -10.30 6.12
C PHE A 88 2.46 -11.82 6.32
N LEU A 89 2.65 -12.60 5.25
CA LEU A 89 2.61 -14.06 5.32
C LEU A 89 3.58 -14.59 6.38
N MET A 90 4.83 -14.12 6.32
CA MET A 90 5.86 -14.48 7.29
C MET A 90 5.44 -14.11 8.71
N SER A 91 4.95 -12.89 8.91
CA SER A 91 4.51 -12.43 10.22
C SER A 91 3.38 -13.28 10.82
N ASN A 92 2.46 -13.79 9.99
CA ASN A 92 1.41 -14.69 10.46
C ASN A 92 1.98 -16.04 10.91
N TYR A 93 2.93 -16.59 10.16
CA TYR A 93 3.58 -17.85 10.56
C TYR A 93 4.42 -17.70 11.83
N LEU A 94 5.09 -16.56 12.00
CA LEU A 94 5.78 -16.21 13.24
C LEU A 94 4.83 -16.10 14.42
N GLN A 95 3.72 -15.37 14.26
CA GLN A 95 2.70 -15.25 15.33
C GLN A 95 2.16 -16.62 15.75
N LYS A 96 1.90 -17.50 14.77
CA LYS A 96 1.43 -18.85 15.04
C LYS A 96 2.47 -19.68 15.80
N SER A 97 3.73 -19.66 15.36
CA SER A 97 4.80 -20.49 15.95
C SER A 97 5.19 -19.99 17.35
N LEU A 98 5.28 -18.67 17.53
CA LEU A 98 5.58 -18.05 18.82
C LEU A 98 4.38 -18.00 19.77
N ASN A 99 3.20 -18.50 19.35
CA ASN A 99 1.93 -18.35 20.07
C ASN A 99 1.60 -16.89 20.45
N LEU A 100 2.12 -15.92 19.70
CA LEU A 100 1.91 -14.49 19.94
C LEU A 100 0.56 -14.09 19.38
N THR A 101 -0.33 -13.65 20.25
CA THR A 101 -1.61 -13.07 19.87
C THR A 101 -1.43 -11.62 19.43
N SER A 102 -2.31 -11.13 18.56
CA SER A 102 -2.34 -9.69 18.22
C SER A 102 -2.54 -8.80 19.46
N ARG A 103 -3.13 -9.32 20.55
CA ARG A 103 -3.25 -8.62 21.83
C ARG A 103 -1.90 -8.40 22.51
N GLU A 104 -1.01 -9.39 22.49
CA GLU A 104 0.33 -9.28 23.08
C GLU A 104 1.23 -8.33 22.30
N ILE A 105 1.14 -8.37 20.96
CA ILE A 105 1.83 -7.40 20.09
C ILE A 105 1.39 -5.97 20.43
N ILE A 106 0.08 -5.73 20.54
CA ILE A 106 -0.46 -4.41 20.92
C ILE A 106 0.03 -3.98 22.30
N LYS A 107 0.02 -4.87 23.31
CA LYS A 107 0.54 -4.57 24.65
C LYS A 107 1.99 -4.13 24.61
N ASN A 108 2.83 -4.76 23.80
CA ASN A 108 4.24 -4.40 23.69
C ASN A 108 4.47 -3.09 22.91
N ILE A 109 3.63 -2.79 21.92
CA ILE A 109 3.66 -1.49 21.20
C ILE A 109 3.28 -0.34 22.14
N GLN A 110 2.40 -0.57 23.13
CA GLN A 110 1.99 0.43 24.11
C GLN A 110 3.12 0.94 25.04
N PHE A 111 4.31 0.33 25.05
CA PHE A 111 5.40 0.71 25.96
C PHE A 111 6.51 1.58 25.33
N VAL A 112 6.48 1.84 24.02
CA VAL A 112 7.53 2.63 23.34
C VAL A 112 7.06 4.08 23.13
N ASN A 113 7.66 4.99 23.90
CA ASN A 113 7.56 6.46 23.85
C ASN A 113 6.48 7.07 22.92
N TYR A 114 5.31 7.35 23.51
CA TYR A 114 4.06 7.65 22.81
C TYR A 114 4.03 8.94 21.97
N ASP A 115 4.76 9.99 22.37
CA ASP A 115 4.57 11.31 21.75
C ASP A 115 5.07 11.34 20.30
N GLY A 116 6.27 10.81 20.04
CA GLY A 116 6.81 10.70 18.68
C GLY A 116 6.03 9.71 17.81
N PHE A 117 5.53 8.62 18.40
CA PHE A 117 4.70 7.65 17.69
C PHE A 117 3.36 8.27 17.29
N PHE A 118 2.59 8.87 18.21
CA PHE A 118 1.28 9.46 17.93
C PHE A 118 1.33 10.69 17.02
N GLN A 119 2.37 11.52 17.12
CA GLN A 119 2.57 12.63 16.19
C GLN A 119 2.78 12.11 14.77
N ASN A 120 3.60 11.08 14.58
CA ASN A 120 3.80 10.43 13.29
C ASN A 120 2.52 9.76 12.77
N LEU A 121 1.72 9.15 13.66
CA LEU A 121 0.43 8.55 13.33
C LEU A 121 -0.59 9.58 12.82
N SER A 122 -0.74 10.68 13.56
CA SER A 122 -1.69 11.75 13.22
C SER A 122 -1.27 12.43 11.92
N HIS A 123 0.02 12.68 11.74
CA HIS A 123 0.56 13.22 10.50
C HIS A 123 0.25 12.32 9.29
N TYR A 124 0.48 11.00 9.42
CA TYR A 124 0.23 10.09 8.30
C TYR A 124 -1.26 9.92 7.99
N ARG A 125 -2.13 9.95 9.01
CA ARG A 125 -3.59 10.03 8.83
C ARG A 125 -4.00 11.28 8.05
N ASP A 126 -3.49 12.44 8.43
CA ASP A 126 -3.84 13.73 7.82
C ASP A 126 -3.30 13.82 6.39
N GLU A 127 -2.09 13.32 6.15
CA GLU A 127 -1.54 13.17 4.80
C GLU A 127 -2.44 12.29 3.93
N MET A 128 -2.96 11.19 4.47
CA MET A 128 -3.85 10.29 3.75
C MET A 128 -5.22 10.92 3.49
N SER A 129 -5.80 11.65 4.46
CA SER A 129 -7.05 12.40 4.27
C SER A 129 -6.92 13.47 3.17
N ASN A 130 -5.83 14.25 3.23
CA ASN A 130 -5.49 15.24 2.21
C ASN A 130 -5.22 14.61 0.85
N ASN A 131 -4.68 13.39 0.82
CA ASN A 131 -4.49 12.67 -0.42
C ASN A 131 -5.82 12.21 -1.03
N LEU A 132 -6.74 11.67 -0.24
CA LEU A 132 -8.03 11.17 -0.74
C LEU A 132 -9.00 12.28 -1.15
N SER A 133 -9.01 13.41 -0.44
CA SER A 133 -9.78 14.61 -0.85
C SER A 133 -9.35 15.12 -2.23
N ASN A 134 -8.08 14.95 -2.59
CA ASN A 134 -7.52 15.29 -3.89
C ASN A 134 -7.46 14.10 -4.87
N LEU A 135 -8.24 13.04 -4.63
CA LEU A 135 -8.29 11.87 -5.50
C LEU A 135 -8.78 12.25 -6.90
N LYS A 136 -7.90 12.05 -7.89
CA LYS A 136 -8.16 12.21 -9.32
C LYS A 136 -7.80 10.95 -10.10
N TYR A 137 -8.46 10.74 -11.24
CA TYR A 137 -8.30 9.54 -12.05
C TYR A 137 -6.88 9.41 -12.64
N GLU A 138 -6.28 10.51 -13.07
CA GLU A 138 -4.94 10.53 -13.65
C GLU A 138 -3.82 10.22 -12.63
N ASN A 139 -4.13 10.29 -11.33
CA ASN A 139 -3.18 10.11 -10.23
C ASN A 139 -3.39 8.79 -9.47
N LEU A 140 -4.20 7.85 -9.99
CA LEU A 140 -4.58 6.61 -9.29
C LEU A 140 -3.39 5.81 -8.73
N TYR A 141 -2.26 5.75 -9.44
CA TYR A 141 -1.06 5.06 -8.97
C TYR A 141 -0.49 5.65 -7.68
N GLU A 142 -0.41 6.97 -7.57
CA GLU A 142 0.12 7.65 -6.39
C GLU A 142 -0.84 7.49 -5.20
N HIS A 143 -2.15 7.55 -5.43
CA HIS A 143 -3.15 7.28 -4.39
C HIS A 143 -3.10 5.84 -3.91
N PHE A 144 -3.00 4.88 -4.83
CA PHE A 144 -2.90 3.46 -4.48
C PHE A 144 -1.66 3.17 -3.65
N LYS A 145 -0.51 3.72 -4.04
CA LYS A 145 0.72 3.62 -3.26
C LYS A 145 0.55 4.13 -1.83
N LYS A 146 -0.08 5.28 -1.64
CA LYS A 146 -0.28 5.88 -0.31
C LYS A 146 -1.26 5.08 0.55
N ILE A 147 -2.41 4.66 0.02
CA ILE A 147 -3.37 3.86 0.80
C ILE A 147 -2.79 2.49 1.15
N LEU A 148 -2.01 1.90 0.25
CA LEU A 148 -1.32 0.64 0.47
C LEU A 148 -0.34 0.78 1.64
N GLY A 149 0.54 1.78 1.59
CA GLY A 149 1.44 2.10 2.71
C GLY A 149 0.68 2.31 4.01
N TYR A 150 -0.38 3.12 3.97
CA TYR A 150 -1.22 3.44 5.13
C TYR A 150 -1.80 2.19 5.79
N TYR A 151 -2.38 1.27 5.01
CA TYR A 151 -2.89 0.02 5.54
C TYR A 151 -1.78 -0.87 6.11
N TYR A 152 -0.69 -1.11 5.37
CA TYR A 152 0.35 -2.03 5.84
C TYR A 152 1.12 -1.51 7.05
N THR A 153 1.26 -0.19 7.21
CA THR A 153 1.80 0.42 8.44
C THR A 153 0.95 0.07 9.66
N TYR A 154 -0.38 0.01 9.51
CA TYR A 154 -1.30 -0.19 10.64
C TYR A 154 -1.96 -1.55 10.71
N ARG A 155 -1.63 -2.47 9.80
CA ARG A 155 -2.36 -3.72 9.60
C ARG A 155 -2.61 -4.51 10.88
N TYR A 156 -1.62 -4.63 11.77
CA TYR A 156 -1.75 -5.35 13.06
C TYR A 156 -2.63 -4.63 14.10
N LEU A 157 -2.82 -3.33 13.93
CA LEU A 157 -3.72 -2.50 14.72
C LEU A 157 -5.13 -2.45 14.12
N ILE A 158 -5.35 -3.03 12.95
CA ILE A 158 -6.67 -3.10 12.32
C ILE A 158 -7.45 -4.30 12.90
N ILE A 159 -8.77 -4.10 13.11
CA ILE A 159 -9.68 -5.17 13.53
C ILE A 159 -9.66 -6.31 12.48
N LYS A 160 -9.61 -7.57 12.93
CA LYS A 160 -9.32 -8.73 12.07
C LYS A 160 -10.33 -8.88 10.94
N GLU A 161 -11.61 -8.66 11.22
CA GLU A 161 -12.69 -8.69 10.24
C GLU A 161 -12.44 -7.66 9.12
N TYR A 162 -12.04 -6.44 9.49
CA TYR A 162 -11.76 -5.37 8.53
C TYR A 162 -10.48 -5.57 7.75
N GLN A 163 -9.49 -6.33 8.26
CA GLN A 163 -8.30 -6.67 7.49
C GLN A 163 -8.65 -7.47 6.23
N ASN A 164 -9.62 -8.39 6.31
CA ASN A 164 -10.07 -9.19 5.18
C ASN A 164 -10.80 -8.32 4.14
N ASP A 165 -11.67 -7.44 4.61
CA ASP A 165 -12.38 -6.48 3.74
C ASP A 165 -11.40 -5.55 3.03
N ILE A 166 -10.45 -4.96 3.77
CA ILE A 166 -9.43 -4.07 3.20
C ILE A 166 -8.56 -4.83 2.19
N SER A 167 -8.14 -6.05 2.49
CA SER A 167 -7.32 -6.85 1.57
C SER A 167 -8.08 -7.13 0.26
N SER A 168 -9.39 -7.38 0.34
CA SER A 168 -10.25 -7.59 -0.83
C SER A 168 -10.40 -6.32 -1.67
N LEU A 169 -10.57 -5.17 -1.02
CA LEU A 169 -10.64 -3.85 -1.68
C LEU A 169 -9.31 -3.47 -2.32
N LEU A 170 -8.18 -3.70 -1.65
CA LEU A 170 -6.84 -3.46 -2.20
C LEU A 170 -6.59 -4.32 -3.44
N LYS A 171 -6.99 -5.60 -3.41
CA LYS A 171 -6.90 -6.49 -4.57
C LYS A 171 -7.76 -6.00 -5.74
N LEU A 172 -8.98 -5.53 -5.48
CA LEU A 172 -9.86 -4.95 -6.50
C LEU A 172 -9.24 -3.70 -7.13
N ILE A 173 -8.73 -2.78 -6.31
CA ILE A 173 -8.05 -1.57 -6.81
C ILE A 173 -6.82 -1.97 -7.61
N TYR A 174 -6.00 -2.90 -7.10
CA TYR A 174 -4.80 -3.39 -7.79
C TYR A 174 -5.13 -3.95 -9.17
N GLN A 175 -6.12 -4.85 -9.27
CA GLN A 175 -6.57 -5.43 -10.54
C GLN A 175 -6.99 -4.34 -11.53
N TYR A 176 -7.68 -3.32 -11.04
CA TYR A 176 -8.12 -2.21 -11.87
C TYR A 176 -6.95 -1.35 -12.38
N ILE A 177 -6.00 -0.97 -11.52
CA ILE A 177 -4.89 -0.07 -11.92
C ILE A 177 -3.84 -0.76 -12.82
N ILE A 178 -3.80 -2.09 -12.85
CA ILE A 178 -2.89 -2.84 -13.74
C ILE A 178 -3.51 -3.17 -15.10
N ASP A 179 -4.81 -2.97 -15.26
CA ASP A 179 -5.56 -3.27 -16.48
C ASP A 179 -5.14 -2.32 -17.63
N ASP A 180 -4.88 -2.89 -18.81
CA ASP A 180 -4.35 -2.16 -19.97
C ASP A 180 -5.35 -1.15 -20.57
N LYS A 181 -6.67 -1.35 -20.40
CA LYS A 181 -7.69 -0.35 -20.73
C LYS A 181 -7.52 0.87 -19.83
N ILE A 182 -7.32 0.65 -18.52
CA ILE A 182 -7.19 1.73 -17.54
C ILE A 182 -5.90 2.51 -17.78
N ILE A 183 -4.80 1.81 -18.05
CA ILE A 183 -3.52 2.42 -18.43
C ILE A 183 -3.69 3.33 -19.65
N ARG A 184 -4.32 2.84 -20.72
CA ARG A 184 -4.58 3.64 -21.93
C ARG A 184 -5.45 4.85 -21.64
N ASN A 185 -6.45 4.72 -20.77
CA ASN A 185 -7.28 5.84 -20.35
C ASN A 185 -6.47 6.90 -19.60
N ILE A 186 -5.60 6.50 -18.67
CA ILE A 186 -4.73 7.43 -17.92
C ILE A 186 -3.75 8.14 -18.86
N ILE A 187 -3.13 7.41 -19.80
CA ILE A 187 -2.26 7.99 -20.84
C ILE A 187 -3.03 9.07 -21.61
N ARG A 188 -4.20 8.71 -22.15
CA ARG A 188 -5.03 9.63 -22.94
C ARG A 188 -5.43 10.90 -22.17
N ILE A 189 -5.72 10.80 -20.87
CA ILE A 189 -6.02 11.96 -20.02
C ILE A 189 -4.78 12.83 -19.83
N LYS A 190 -3.64 12.21 -19.48
CA LYS A 190 -2.38 12.93 -19.22
C LYS A 190 -1.81 13.61 -20.47
N GLU A 191 -2.07 13.05 -21.64
CA GLU A 191 -1.67 13.63 -22.94
C GLU A 191 -2.58 14.79 -23.40
N ASN A 192 -3.59 15.18 -22.60
CA ASN A 192 -4.57 16.22 -22.94
C ASN A 192 -5.26 16.00 -24.30
N ALA A 193 -5.45 14.74 -24.70
CA ALA A 193 -6.20 14.42 -25.91
C ALA A 193 -7.66 14.89 -25.79
N GLU A 194 -8.31 15.21 -26.91
CA GLU A 194 -9.74 15.51 -26.90
C GLU A 194 -10.53 14.31 -26.35
N LEU A 195 -11.18 14.54 -25.22
CA LEU A 195 -11.94 13.53 -24.48
C LEU A 195 -13.40 13.58 -24.90
N THR A 196 -13.86 12.53 -25.58
CA THR A 196 -15.26 12.42 -26.02
C THR A 196 -16.21 12.37 -24.79
N PRO A 197 -17.47 12.82 -24.93
CA PRO A 197 -18.45 12.73 -23.84
C PRO A 197 -18.62 11.31 -23.29
N THR A 198 -18.65 10.31 -24.18
CA THR A 198 -18.74 8.87 -23.81
C THR A 198 -17.55 8.43 -22.97
N PHE A 199 -16.33 8.83 -23.36
CA PHE A 199 -15.11 8.51 -22.60
C PHE A 199 -15.13 9.11 -21.20
N LYS A 200 -15.57 10.38 -21.07
CA LYS A 200 -15.72 11.03 -19.76
C LYS A 200 -16.75 10.32 -18.87
N GLN A 201 -17.85 9.83 -19.46
CA GLN A 201 -18.88 9.10 -18.73
C GLN A 201 -18.40 7.74 -18.23
N ASP A 202 -17.68 6.99 -19.06
CA ASP A 202 -17.11 5.69 -18.70
C ASP A 202 -16.09 5.83 -17.57
N ILE A 203 -15.15 6.78 -17.69
CA ILE A 203 -14.21 7.09 -16.62
C ILE A 203 -14.92 7.43 -15.32
N ARG A 204 -15.97 8.26 -15.37
CA ARG A 204 -16.69 8.68 -14.18
C ARG A 204 -17.31 7.49 -13.45
N LYS A 205 -17.87 6.53 -14.17
CA LYS A 205 -18.46 5.31 -13.57
C LYS A 205 -17.40 4.50 -12.84
N ASP A 206 -16.32 4.17 -13.54
CA ASP A 206 -15.27 3.33 -12.95
C ASP A 206 -14.56 4.06 -11.79
N PHE A 207 -14.37 5.37 -11.90
CA PHE A 207 -13.75 6.19 -10.88
C PHE A 207 -14.55 6.26 -9.58
N VAL A 208 -15.89 6.27 -9.67
CA VAL A 208 -16.77 6.24 -8.48
C VAL A 208 -16.55 4.95 -7.70
N VAL A 209 -16.43 3.80 -8.37
CA VAL A 209 -16.16 2.50 -7.73
C VAL A 209 -14.82 2.55 -7.00
N LEU A 210 -13.77 3.05 -7.65
CA LEU A 210 -12.45 3.19 -7.04
C LEU A 210 -12.46 4.13 -5.85
N ARG A 211 -13.04 5.33 -5.99
CA ARG A 211 -13.15 6.32 -4.92
C ARG A 211 -13.84 5.73 -3.69
N ASN A 212 -14.94 5.00 -3.90
CA ASN A 212 -15.64 4.32 -2.81
C ASN A 212 -14.76 3.26 -2.14
N ALA A 213 -13.99 2.48 -2.90
CA ALA A 213 -13.06 1.50 -2.35
C ALA A 213 -11.93 2.16 -1.54
N PHE A 214 -11.30 3.21 -2.07
CA PHE A 214 -10.28 4.00 -1.38
C PHE A 214 -10.78 4.57 -0.05
N ASN A 215 -11.93 5.25 -0.08
CA ASN A 215 -12.54 5.84 1.10
C ASN A 215 -12.94 4.77 2.13
N LYS A 216 -13.45 3.62 1.67
CA LYS A 216 -13.80 2.51 2.56
C LYS A 216 -12.58 1.94 3.27
N ILE A 217 -11.46 1.75 2.57
CA ILE A 217 -10.21 1.29 3.20
C ILE A 217 -9.77 2.28 4.28
N TYR A 218 -9.72 3.57 3.95
CA TYR A 218 -9.32 4.61 4.88
C TYR A 218 -10.21 4.66 6.13
N TYR A 219 -11.54 4.61 5.92
CA TYR A 219 -12.52 4.54 6.99
C TYR A 219 -12.29 3.34 7.92
N LEU A 220 -12.14 2.13 7.36
CA LEU A 220 -11.96 0.90 8.14
C LEU A 220 -10.66 0.92 8.95
N CYS A 221 -9.58 1.48 8.38
CA CYS A 221 -8.32 1.71 9.08
C CYS A 221 -8.52 2.64 10.28
N ASN A 222 -9.04 3.85 10.04
CA ASN A 222 -9.26 4.85 11.08
C ASN A 222 -10.19 4.35 12.18
N TYR A 223 -11.30 3.72 11.82
CA TYR A 223 -12.25 3.18 12.77
C TYR A 223 -11.59 2.16 13.71
N SER A 224 -10.76 1.26 13.17
CA SER A 224 -10.03 0.28 13.98
C SER A 224 -9.05 0.93 14.95
N LEU A 225 -8.30 1.92 14.47
CA LEU A 225 -7.34 2.68 15.27
C LEU A 225 -8.04 3.45 16.39
N SER A 226 -9.17 4.10 16.10
CA SER A 226 -10.00 4.79 17.08
C SER A 226 -10.61 3.85 18.12
N MET A 227 -11.06 2.65 17.72
CA MET A 227 -11.57 1.63 18.65
C MET A 227 -10.50 1.15 19.63
N LYS A 228 -9.23 1.15 19.21
CA LYS A 228 -8.08 0.82 20.07
C LYS A 228 -7.53 2.02 20.86
N ASN A 229 -8.20 3.18 20.80
CA ASN A 229 -7.77 4.46 21.39
C ASN A 229 -6.38 4.92 20.89
N ILE A 230 -6.01 4.52 19.66
CA ILE A 230 -4.75 4.93 19.02
C ILE A 230 -4.94 6.26 18.30
N LEU A 231 -6.07 6.40 17.62
CA LEU A 231 -6.54 7.69 17.11
C LEU A 231 -7.66 8.21 18.01
N PRO A 232 -7.91 9.52 18.04
CA PRO A 232 -9.10 10.06 18.68
C PRO A 232 -10.32 9.31 18.16
N LYS A 233 -11.25 8.98 19.06
CA LYS A 233 -12.57 8.51 18.64
C LYS A 233 -13.17 9.60 17.75
N ASN A 234 -13.88 9.20 16.70
CA ASN A 234 -14.63 10.13 15.85
C ASN A 234 -15.63 10.92 16.72
N LYS A 235 -15.17 12.01 17.32
CA LYS A 235 -15.96 13.09 17.86
C LYS A 235 -16.05 14.10 16.73
N SER A 236 -17.27 14.48 16.38
CA SER A 236 -17.63 15.30 15.22
C SER A 236 -16.86 16.62 15.10
N ASP A 237 -16.20 17.10 16.17
CA ASP A 237 -15.85 18.53 16.27
C ASP A 237 -14.34 18.84 16.26
N ILE A 238 -13.44 17.85 16.24
CA ILE A 238 -11.99 18.12 16.46
C ILE A 238 -11.08 17.63 15.32
N LEU A 239 -11.56 16.75 14.43
CA LEU A 239 -10.79 16.28 13.28
C LEU A 239 -11.55 16.56 11.99
N VAL A 240 -11.06 17.53 11.23
CA VAL A 240 -11.55 17.81 9.88
C VAL A 240 -11.01 16.72 8.96
N ASP A 241 -11.75 15.64 8.83
CA ASP A 241 -11.49 14.64 7.80
C ASP A 241 -11.97 15.19 6.44
N ASN A 242 -11.02 15.71 5.67
CA ASN A 242 -11.28 16.31 4.36
C ASN A 242 -11.85 15.32 3.33
N THR A 243 -11.88 14.01 3.64
CA THR A 243 -12.53 13.00 2.78
C THR A 243 -14.05 12.94 2.97
N LEU A 244 -14.56 13.52 4.07
CA LEU A 244 -15.97 13.56 4.45
C LEU A 244 -16.65 14.90 4.13
N ILE A 245 -15.89 15.87 3.59
CA ILE A 245 -16.35 17.16 3.06
C ILE A 245 -16.44 17.05 1.53
#